data_AF-A0A6B2DY83-F1
#
_entry.id   AF-A0A6B2DY83-F1
#
_cell.length_a   1.000
_cell.length_b   1.000
_cell.length_c   1.000
_cell.angle_alpha   90.00
_cell.angle_beta   90.00
_cell.angle_gamma   90.00
#
_symmetry.space_group_name_H-M   'P 1'
#
loop_
_entity.id
_entity.type
_entity.pdbx_description
1 polymer ?
#
loop_
_entity_poly.entity_id
_entity_poly.type
_entity_poly.pdbx_seq_one_letter_code
_entity_poly.pdbx_strand_id
1 'polypeptide(L)'
;MDGTTTPRRVPKHHGLSAKTLRRLEHASGSLASASIAVMERRLTWFARLPADQRASVLLITQAGAAGFVDWLRDSKEALQLTTEAFRDAPAELSRWVSLRQAVGMVRLAIEVFEEQLPDFAANEAERAALIEGILRYGREIAFAAANSYAAAAEARGAWDARLEALVVDGIVRGDAEESVLSRATALGWDPTAAATVLVGNPPSD
;
A
#
# COMPACT_ATOMS: atom_id res chain seq x y z
N MET A 1 -27.06 34.15 34.73
CA MET A 1 -27.00 32.69 34.87
C MET A 1 -26.58 32.15 33.51
N ASP A 2 -25.27 32.14 33.24
CA ASP A 2 -24.72 31.69 31.96
C ASP A 2 -24.38 30.21 32.05
N GLY A 3 -25.22 29.40 31.40
CA GLY A 3 -24.98 27.97 31.21
C GLY A 3 -23.87 27.76 30.20
N THR A 4 -22.66 27.51 30.69
CA THR A 4 -21.51 27.09 29.88
C THR A 4 -21.70 25.62 29.48
N THR A 5 -22.25 25.40 28.29
CA THR A 5 -22.32 24.08 27.66
C THR A 5 -20.91 23.60 27.34
N THR A 6 -20.39 22.70 28.16
CA THR A 6 -19.09 22.04 27.94
C THR A 6 -19.11 21.26 26.61
N PRO A 7 -18.07 21.36 25.75
CA PRO A 7 -18.06 20.61 24.50
C PRO A 7 -18.04 19.10 24.79
N ARG A 8 -19.03 18.38 24.25
CA ARG A 8 -19.15 16.92 24.33
C ARG A 8 -17.92 16.28 23.71
N ARG A 9 -17.00 15.76 24.55
CA ARG A 9 -15.87 14.93 24.12
C ARG A 9 -16.38 13.86 23.17
N VAL A 10 -15.96 13.93 21.91
CA VAL A 10 -16.21 12.87 20.93
C VAL A 10 -15.65 11.57 21.54
N PRO A 11 -16.43 10.48 21.64
CA PRO A 11 -15.92 9.24 22.21
C PRO A 11 -14.70 8.81 21.39
N LYS A 12 -13.62 8.42 22.06
CA LYS A 12 -12.35 8.02 21.42
C LYS A 12 -12.47 6.86 20.43
N HIS A 13 -13.61 6.17 20.37
CA HIS A 13 -13.86 4.93 19.63
C HIS A 13 -14.85 5.08 18.46
N HIS A 14 -14.86 6.22 17.76
CA HIS A 14 -15.78 6.44 16.63
C HIS A 14 -17.28 6.23 16.96
N GLY A 15 -17.68 6.33 18.23
CA GLY A 15 -19.05 6.07 18.68
C GLY A 15 -19.40 4.60 18.90
N LEU A 16 -18.43 3.67 18.81
CA LEU A 16 -18.63 2.25 19.04
C LEU A 16 -18.55 1.88 20.52
N SER A 17 -19.38 0.94 20.95
CA SER A 17 -19.29 0.35 22.28
C SER A 17 -18.08 -0.59 22.41
N ALA A 18 -17.56 -0.70 23.63
CA ALA A 18 -16.48 -1.64 23.94
C ALA A 18 -16.87 -3.11 23.67
N LYS A 19 -18.17 -3.44 23.72
CA LYS A 19 -18.67 -4.78 23.38
C LYS A 19 -18.51 -5.05 21.88
N THR A 20 -18.88 -4.10 21.04
CA THR A 20 -18.74 -4.19 19.58
C THR A 20 -17.28 -4.28 19.16
N LEU A 21 -16.42 -3.45 19.74
CA LEU A 21 -14.97 -3.53 19.50
C LEU A 21 -14.37 -4.89 19.86
N ARG A 22 -14.72 -5.45 21.04
CA ARG A 22 -14.25 -6.80 21.42
C ARG A 22 -14.74 -7.89 20.46
N ARG A 23 -15.99 -7.80 19.99
CA ARG A 23 -16.53 -8.76 19.00
C ARG A 23 -15.74 -8.67 17.69
N LEU A 24 -15.42 -7.46 17.23
CA LEU A 24 -14.63 -7.23 16.03
C LEU A 24 -13.20 -7.72 16.18
N GLU A 25 -12.56 -7.49 17.33
CA GLU A 25 -11.23 -7.99 17.64
C GLU A 25 -11.16 -9.52 17.51
N HIS A 26 -12.12 -10.23 18.13
CA HIS A 26 -12.22 -11.69 18.01
C HIS A 26 -12.54 -12.16 16.58
N ALA A 27 -13.26 -11.35 15.79
CA ALA A 27 -13.65 -11.71 14.43
C ALA A 27 -12.66 -11.27 13.35
N SER A 28 -11.64 -10.47 13.69
CA SER A 28 -10.67 -9.90 12.75
C SER A 28 -10.00 -10.97 11.87
N GLY A 29 -9.59 -12.09 12.47
CA GLY A 29 -9.00 -13.21 11.73
C GLY A 29 -9.97 -13.90 10.78
N SER A 30 -11.27 -13.96 11.13
CA SER A 30 -12.32 -14.48 10.26
C SER A 30 -12.61 -13.53 9.10
N LEU A 31 -12.64 -12.22 9.36
CA LEU A 31 -12.79 -11.19 8.32
C LEU A 31 -11.65 -11.26 7.30
N ALA A 32 -10.41 -11.37 7.78
CA ALA A 32 -9.24 -11.55 6.91
C ALA A 32 -9.31 -12.84 6.09
N SER A 33 -9.72 -13.96 6.72
CA SER A 33 -9.87 -15.25 6.02
C SER A 33 -10.96 -15.19 4.95
N ALA A 34 -12.08 -14.53 5.23
CA ALA A 34 -13.16 -14.31 4.26
C ALA A 34 -12.68 -13.45 3.08
N SER A 35 -11.92 -12.39 3.34
CA SER A 35 -11.32 -11.56 2.29
C SER A 35 -10.44 -12.37 1.35
N ILE A 36 -9.60 -13.25 1.89
CA ILE A 36 -8.72 -14.11 1.10
C ILE A 36 -9.53 -15.12 0.28
N ALA A 37 -10.53 -15.76 0.88
CA ALA A 37 -11.39 -16.70 0.16
C ALA A 37 -12.11 -16.01 -1.03
N VAL A 38 -12.51 -14.74 -0.87
CA VAL A 38 -13.08 -13.95 -1.96
C VAL A 38 -12.03 -13.60 -3.02
N MET A 39 -10.80 -13.25 -2.62
CA MET A 39 -9.69 -13.01 -3.57
C MET A 39 -9.38 -14.27 -4.38
N GLU A 40 -9.24 -15.43 -3.75
CA GLU A 40 -8.99 -16.72 -4.44
C GLU A 40 -10.07 -17.05 -5.47
N ARG A 41 -11.33 -16.77 -5.13
CA ARG A 41 -12.47 -17.02 -6.01
C ARG A 41 -12.58 -16.02 -7.17
N ARG A 42 -12.34 -14.73 -6.92
CA ARG A 42 -12.60 -13.65 -7.90
C ARG A 42 -11.36 -13.24 -8.70
N LEU A 43 -10.15 -13.51 -8.21
CA LEU A 43 -8.90 -13.13 -8.85
C LEU A 43 -8.16 -14.38 -9.33
N THR A 44 -8.35 -14.76 -10.60
CA THR A 44 -7.73 -15.96 -11.19
C THR A 44 -6.20 -15.97 -11.17
N TRP A 45 -5.55 -14.81 -11.09
CA TRP A 45 -4.11 -14.70 -10.92
C TRP A 45 -3.67 -14.96 -9.48
N PHE A 46 -4.51 -14.63 -8.49
CA PHE A 46 -4.21 -14.82 -7.07
C PHE A 46 -4.11 -16.30 -6.72
N ALA A 47 -5.05 -17.11 -7.24
CA ALA A 47 -5.03 -18.56 -7.06
C ALA A 47 -3.76 -19.23 -7.63
N ARG A 48 -3.11 -18.60 -8.62
CA ARG A 48 -1.89 -19.07 -9.29
C ARG A 48 -0.60 -18.62 -8.60
N LEU A 49 -0.68 -17.79 -7.56
CA LEU A 49 0.50 -17.37 -6.83
C LEU A 49 1.21 -18.56 -6.15
N PRO A 50 2.55 -18.58 -6.14
CA PRO A 50 3.35 -19.45 -5.30
C PRO A 50 2.94 -19.41 -3.82
N ALA A 51 3.21 -20.50 -3.09
CA ALA A 51 2.74 -20.66 -1.72
C ALA A 51 3.32 -19.61 -0.75
N ASP A 52 4.60 -19.25 -0.92
CA ASP A 52 5.29 -18.19 -0.19
C ASP A 52 4.64 -16.82 -0.45
N GLN A 53 4.36 -16.50 -1.71
CA GLN A 53 3.70 -15.24 -2.10
C GLN A 53 2.28 -15.13 -1.54
N ARG A 54 1.50 -16.22 -1.58
CA ARG A 54 0.18 -16.28 -0.95
C ARG A 54 0.27 -16.10 0.56
N ALA A 55 1.24 -16.73 1.21
CA ALA A 55 1.47 -16.57 2.65
C ALA A 55 1.78 -15.11 3.03
N SER A 56 2.58 -14.40 2.22
CA SER A 56 2.82 -12.97 2.44
C SER A 56 1.53 -12.15 2.35
N VAL A 57 0.65 -12.41 1.36
CA VAL A 57 -0.64 -11.69 1.28
C VAL A 57 -1.57 -12.04 2.45
N LEU A 58 -1.58 -13.29 2.90
CA LEU A 58 -2.33 -13.72 4.07
C LEU A 58 -1.93 -12.90 5.30
N LEU A 59 -0.62 -12.80 5.58
CA LEU A 59 -0.09 -12.04 6.72
C LEU A 59 -0.47 -10.56 6.65
N ILE A 60 -0.36 -9.94 5.47
CA ILE A 60 -0.73 -8.54 5.25
C ILE A 60 -2.22 -8.31 5.49
N THR A 61 -3.06 -9.24 5.01
CA THR A 61 -4.52 -9.14 5.18
C THR A 61 -4.91 -9.30 6.64
N GLN A 62 -4.25 -10.19 7.38
CA GLN A 62 -4.44 -10.34 8.83
C GLN A 62 -4.02 -9.08 9.59
N ALA A 63 -2.84 -8.52 9.26
CA ALA A 63 -2.36 -7.28 9.86
C ALA A 63 -3.29 -6.10 9.56
N GLY A 64 -3.82 -6.01 8.33
CA GLY A 64 -4.82 -5.00 7.95
C GLY A 64 -6.13 -5.15 8.72
N ALA A 65 -6.62 -6.38 8.91
CA ALA A 65 -7.84 -6.62 9.69
C ALA A 65 -7.68 -6.26 11.17
N ALA A 66 -6.55 -6.63 11.78
CA ALA A 66 -6.24 -6.23 13.16
C ALA A 66 -6.07 -4.71 13.28
N GLY A 67 -5.30 -4.10 12.37
CA GLY A 67 -5.08 -2.66 12.33
C GLY A 67 -6.36 -1.85 12.15
N PHE A 68 -7.38 -2.39 11.47
CA PHE A 68 -8.70 -1.75 11.42
C PHE A 68 -9.39 -1.69 12.79
N VAL A 69 -9.32 -2.77 13.58
CA VAL A 69 -9.90 -2.80 14.93
C VAL A 69 -9.18 -1.79 15.84
N ASP A 70 -7.86 -1.69 15.72
CA ASP A 70 -7.07 -0.70 16.44
C ASP A 70 -7.41 0.73 15.99
N TRP A 71 -7.61 0.95 14.69
CA TRP A 71 -8.06 2.24 14.15
C TRP A 71 -9.43 2.67 14.67
N LEU A 72 -10.37 1.73 14.82
CA LEU A 72 -11.66 1.99 15.44
C LEU A 72 -11.53 2.36 16.93
N ARG A 73 -10.42 2.00 17.60
CA ARG A 73 -10.15 2.36 18.99
C ARG A 73 -9.50 3.74 19.14
N ASP A 74 -8.57 4.10 18.26
CA ASP A 74 -7.94 5.42 18.20
C ASP A 74 -7.41 5.71 16.77
N SER A 75 -8.01 6.69 16.10
CA SER A 75 -7.63 7.06 14.72
C SER A 75 -6.28 7.76 14.61
N LYS A 76 -5.74 8.35 15.69
CA LYS A 76 -4.43 9.03 15.65
C LYS A 76 -3.27 8.05 15.73
N GLU A 77 -3.36 7.05 16.58
CA GLU A 77 -2.34 5.99 16.64
C GLU A 77 -2.37 5.11 15.39
N ALA A 78 -3.57 4.87 14.84
CA ALA A 78 -3.70 3.96 13.73
C ALA A 78 -3.16 4.48 12.40
N LEU A 79 -3.14 5.79 12.16
CA LEU A 79 -2.44 6.39 11.01
C LEU A 79 -0.93 6.08 11.03
N GLN A 80 -0.33 5.92 12.21
CA GLN A 80 1.08 5.52 12.35
C GLN A 80 1.24 4.01 12.12
N LEU A 81 0.35 3.19 12.71
CA LEU A 81 0.37 1.72 12.60
C LEU A 81 0.08 1.20 11.19
N THR A 82 -0.88 1.75 10.44
CA THR A 82 -1.10 1.38 9.03
C THR A 82 0.08 1.79 8.16
N THR A 83 0.65 2.96 8.41
CA THR A 83 1.85 3.42 7.70
C THR A 83 3.05 2.51 7.99
N GLU A 84 3.16 1.94 9.20
CA GLU A 84 4.22 1.01 9.60
C GLU A 84 4.02 -0.41 9.04
N ALA A 85 2.83 -0.99 9.22
CA ALA A 85 2.51 -2.33 8.71
C ALA A 85 2.55 -2.41 7.17
N PHE A 86 2.20 -1.31 6.49
CA PHE A 86 2.33 -1.17 5.04
C PHE A 86 3.64 -0.50 4.60
N ARG A 87 4.61 -0.23 5.48
CA ARG A 87 5.93 0.29 5.03
C ARG A 87 6.77 -0.82 4.42
N ASP A 88 6.80 -1.96 5.10
CA ASP A 88 7.72 -3.05 4.76
C ASP A 88 7.09 -4.06 3.80
N ALA A 89 5.78 -4.31 3.95
CA ALA A 89 5.10 -5.36 3.20
C ALA A 89 4.85 -5.08 1.70
N PRO A 90 4.54 -3.84 1.25
CA PRO A 90 4.27 -3.60 -0.16
C PRO A 90 5.54 -3.47 -1.02
N ALA A 91 6.71 -3.24 -0.43
CA ALA A 91 7.97 -3.25 -1.18
C ALA A 91 8.26 -4.65 -1.74
N GLU A 92 8.03 -5.69 -0.94
CA GLU A 92 8.13 -7.08 -1.39
C GLU A 92 7.04 -7.42 -2.40
N LEU A 93 5.78 -7.06 -2.12
CA LEU A 93 4.68 -7.26 -3.08
C LEU A 93 4.96 -6.59 -4.42
N SER A 94 5.51 -5.37 -4.44
CA SER A 94 5.75 -4.60 -5.66
C SER A 94 6.72 -5.29 -6.65
N ARG A 95 7.47 -6.29 -6.20
CA ARG A 95 8.37 -7.09 -7.04
C ARG A 95 7.62 -8.07 -7.94
N TRP A 96 6.43 -8.54 -7.53
CA TRP A 96 5.72 -9.63 -8.22
C TRP A 96 4.20 -9.43 -8.32
N VAL A 97 3.65 -8.43 -7.64
CA VAL A 97 2.28 -7.92 -7.78
C VAL A 97 2.35 -6.56 -8.46
N SER A 98 1.55 -6.36 -9.50
CA SER A 98 1.38 -5.04 -10.11
C SER A 98 0.50 -4.13 -9.26
N LEU A 99 0.66 -2.80 -9.40
CA LEU A 99 -0.21 -1.83 -8.72
C LEU A 99 -1.70 -2.11 -8.99
N ARG A 100 -2.05 -2.47 -10.24
CA ARG A 100 -3.42 -2.82 -10.62
C ARG A 100 -3.96 -4.00 -9.80
N GLN A 101 -3.14 -5.03 -9.60
CA GLN A 101 -3.51 -6.20 -8.81
C GLN A 101 -3.63 -5.87 -7.32
N ALA A 102 -2.71 -5.07 -6.78
CA ALA A 102 -2.76 -4.61 -5.38
C ALA A 102 -4.03 -3.81 -5.08
N VAL A 103 -4.40 -2.86 -5.95
CA VAL A 103 -5.66 -2.11 -5.84
C VAL A 103 -6.87 -3.05 -5.92
N GLY A 104 -6.83 -4.06 -6.79
CA GLY A 104 -7.88 -5.07 -6.88
C GLY A 104 -8.07 -5.87 -5.59
N MET A 105 -6.98 -6.28 -4.93
CA MET A 105 -7.06 -6.97 -3.64
C MET A 105 -7.62 -6.07 -2.55
N VAL A 106 -7.14 -4.83 -2.42
CA VAL A 106 -7.63 -3.86 -1.43
C VAL A 106 -9.13 -3.62 -1.61
N ARG A 107 -9.58 -3.42 -2.85
CA ARG A 107 -10.99 -3.24 -3.17
C ARG A 107 -11.84 -4.43 -2.73
N LEU A 108 -11.43 -5.66 -3.04
CA LEU A 108 -12.17 -6.85 -2.61
C LEU A 108 -12.21 -7.02 -1.09
N ALA A 109 -11.11 -6.71 -0.40
CA ALA A 109 -11.09 -6.76 1.06
C ALA A 109 -12.06 -5.73 1.67
N ILE A 110 -12.12 -4.52 1.12
CA ILE A 110 -13.09 -3.50 1.55
C ILE A 110 -14.52 -3.96 1.28
N GLU A 111 -14.82 -4.50 0.10
CA GLU A 111 -16.15 -5.05 -0.24
C GLU A 111 -16.59 -6.11 0.80
N VAL A 112 -15.69 -7.00 1.21
CA VAL A 112 -15.98 -8.03 2.22
C VAL A 112 -16.25 -7.43 3.61
N PHE A 113 -15.49 -6.43 4.01
CA PHE A 113 -15.71 -5.75 5.29
C PHE A 113 -17.01 -4.95 5.27
N GLU A 114 -17.31 -4.23 4.18
CA GLU A 114 -18.58 -3.51 4.02
C GLU A 114 -19.80 -4.43 4.15
N GLU A 115 -19.71 -5.65 3.62
CA GLU A 115 -20.76 -6.66 3.71
C GLU A 115 -20.91 -7.23 5.13
N GLN A 116 -19.81 -7.51 5.84
CA GLN A 116 -19.85 -8.25 7.11
C GLN A 116 -19.89 -7.37 8.37
N LEU A 117 -19.33 -6.16 8.32
CA LEU A 117 -19.26 -5.28 9.49
C LEU A 117 -20.63 -4.91 10.07
N PRO A 118 -21.71 -4.69 9.28
CA PRO A 118 -23.03 -4.38 9.82
C PRO A 118 -23.54 -5.37 10.87
N ASP A 119 -23.18 -6.66 10.79
CA ASP A 119 -23.63 -7.71 11.71
C ASP A 119 -23.02 -7.59 13.13
N PHE A 120 -21.98 -6.77 13.26
CA PHE A 120 -21.32 -6.50 14.54
C PHE A 120 -21.97 -5.35 15.30
N ALA A 121 -22.70 -4.48 14.62
CA ALA A 121 -23.31 -3.30 15.22
C ALA A 121 -24.38 -3.65 16.25
N ALA A 122 -24.39 -2.95 17.38
CA ALA A 122 -25.44 -3.09 18.38
C ALA A 122 -26.71 -2.29 18.04
N ASN A 123 -26.60 -1.27 17.19
CA ASN A 123 -27.68 -0.37 16.79
C ASN A 123 -27.31 0.35 15.47
N GLU A 124 -28.25 1.12 14.90
CA GLU A 124 -28.03 1.81 13.62
C GLU A 124 -26.91 2.85 13.67
N ALA A 125 -26.67 3.49 14.82
CA ALA A 125 -25.57 4.45 14.96
C ALA A 125 -24.20 3.76 14.90
N GLU A 126 -24.04 2.61 15.55
CA GLU A 126 -22.84 1.80 15.40
C GLU A 126 -22.70 1.24 13.98
N ARG A 127 -23.81 0.85 13.34
CA ARG A 127 -23.80 0.36 11.95
C ARG A 127 -23.27 1.44 11.00
N ALA A 128 -23.78 2.67 11.12
CA ALA A 128 -23.30 3.81 10.35
C ALA A 128 -21.81 4.10 10.63
N ALA A 129 -21.40 4.05 11.90
CA ALA A 129 -19.99 4.26 12.28
C ALA A 129 -19.06 3.19 11.70
N LEU A 130 -19.48 1.92 11.62
CA LEU A 130 -18.68 0.85 11.02
C LEU A 130 -18.53 1.00 9.51
N ILE A 131 -19.62 1.33 8.80
CA ILE A 131 -19.60 1.58 7.35
C ILE A 131 -18.72 2.79 7.03
N GLU A 132 -18.89 3.88 7.78
CA GLU A 132 -18.03 5.05 7.62
C GLU A 132 -16.56 4.73 7.95
N GLY A 133 -16.33 3.95 9.00
CA GLY A 133 -15.01 3.54 9.46
C GLY A 133 -14.25 2.77 8.38
N ILE A 134 -14.86 1.75 7.77
CA ILE A 134 -14.20 0.96 6.72
C ILE A 134 -13.91 1.78 5.47
N LEU A 135 -14.79 2.72 5.09
CA LEU A 135 -14.55 3.60 3.95
C LEU A 135 -13.36 4.55 4.19
N ARG A 136 -13.25 5.11 5.41
CA ARG A 136 -12.13 5.98 5.78
C ARG A 136 -10.82 5.19 5.88
N TYR A 137 -10.84 4.05 6.56
CA TYR A 137 -9.70 3.17 6.70
C TYR A 137 -9.22 2.62 5.34
N GLY A 138 -10.15 2.14 4.52
CA GLY A 138 -9.87 1.64 3.17
C GLY A 138 -9.22 2.70 2.27
N ARG A 139 -9.63 3.97 2.38
CA ARG A 139 -8.96 5.09 1.69
C ARG A 139 -7.52 5.26 2.17
N GLU A 140 -7.26 5.23 3.47
CA GLU A 140 -5.91 5.35 4.02
C GLU A 140 -5.00 4.20 3.54
N ILE A 141 -5.51 2.96 3.55
CA ILE A 141 -4.80 1.80 3.00
C ILE A 141 -4.50 1.95 1.51
N ALA A 142 -5.47 2.43 0.72
CA ALA A 142 -5.27 2.64 -0.72
C ALA A 142 -4.17 3.66 -1.01
N PHE A 143 -4.12 4.78 -0.25
CA PHE A 143 -3.05 5.77 -0.38
C PHE A 143 -1.69 5.23 0.09
N ALA A 144 -1.64 4.48 1.19
CA ALA A 144 -0.41 3.85 1.64
C ALA A 144 0.15 2.89 0.58
N ALA A 145 -0.71 2.05 -0.01
CA ALA A 145 -0.33 1.18 -1.12
C ALA A 145 0.16 1.98 -2.34
N ALA A 146 -0.57 3.02 -2.75
CA ALA A 146 -0.17 3.86 -3.87
C ALA A 146 1.20 4.52 -3.65
N ASN A 147 1.44 5.10 -2.47
CA ASN A 147 2.71 5.74 -2.11
C ASN A 147 3.86 4.73 -2.13
N SER A 148 3.66 3.52 -1.63
CA SER A 148 4.71 2.49 -1.65
C SER A 148 5.08 2.07 -3.08
N TYR A 149 4.07 1.90 -3.97
CA TYR A 149 4.33 1.61 -5.37
C TYR A 149 4.96 2.77 -6.13
N ALA A 150 4.60 4.02 -5.80
CA ALA A 150 5.25 5.21 -6.32
C ALA A 150 6.73 5.25 -5.92
N ALA A 151 7.04 5.05 -4.64
CA ALA A 151 8.41 4.98 -4.15
C ALA A 151 9.23 3.86 -4.82
N ALA A 152 8.62 2.69 -5.04
CA ALA A 152 9.26 1.60 -5.78
C ALA A 152 9.54 1.96 -7.25
N ALA A 153 8.67 2.75 -7.89
CA ALA A 153 8.88 3.23 -9.26
C ALA A 153 9.95 4.33 -9.32
N GLU A 154 9.95 5.27 -8.38
CA GLU A 154 10.98 6.31 -8.25
C GLU A 154 12.37 5.72 -8.01
N ALA A 155 12.49 4.70 -7.15
CA ALA A 155 13.74 4.01 -6.90
C ALA A 155 14.31 3.34 -8.18
N ARG A 156 13.43 2.77 -9.03
CA ARG A 156 13.83 2.23 -10.34
C ARG A 156 14.30 3.35 -11.28
N GLY A 157 13.55 4.45 -11.39
CA GLY A 157 13.96 5.58 -12.22
C GLY A 157 15.29 6.22 -11.78
N ALA A 158 15.53 6.30 -10.46
CA ALA A 158 16.78 6.81 -9.91
C ALA A 158 17.98 5.87 -10.20
N TRP A 159 17.75 4.56 -10.22
CA TRP A 159 18.74 3.58 -10.63
C TRP A 159 19.10 3.73 -12.11
N ASP A 160 18.10 3.87 -12.98
CA ASP A 160 18.30 4.06 -14.42
C ASP A 160 19.08 5.36 -14.69
N ALA A 161 18.66 6.48 -14.12
CA ALA A 161 19.37 7.75 -14.26
C ALA A 161 20.84 7.69 -13.77
N ARG A 162 21.11 6.93 -12.72
CA ARG A 162 22.48 6.72 -12.23
C ARG A 162 23.32 5.88 -13.20
N LEU A 163 22.74 4.84 -13.78
CA LEU A 163 23.43 4.05 -14.80
C LEU A 163 23.67 4.87 -16.07
N GLU A 164 22.71 5.69 -16.49
CA GLU A 164 22.86 6.61 -17.62
C GLU A 164 24.01 7.60 -17.38
N ALA A 165 24.07 8.20 -16.18
CA ALA A 165 25.15 9.10 -15.80
C ALA A 165 26.52 8.40 -15.83
N LEU A 166 26.62 7.13 -15.43
CA LEU A 166 27.86 6.34 -15.50
C LEU A 166 28.27 6.00 -16.94
N VAL A 167 27.31 5.79 -17.84
CA VAL A 167 27.59 5.61 -19.27
C VAL A 167 28.14 6.91 -19.86
N VAL A 168 27.48 8.05 -19.61
CA VAL A 168 27.94 9.38 -20.07
C VAL A 168 29.32 9.72 -19.51
N ASP A 169 29.53 9.52 -18.22
CA ASP A 169 30.80 9.78 -17.55
C ASP A 169 31.94 8.90 -18.09
N GLY A 170 31.67 7.61 -18.34
CA GLY A 170 32.62 6.70 -18.97
C GLY A 170 33.00 7.13 -20.39
N ILE A 171 32.04 7.61 -21.19
CA ILE A 171 32.31 8.18 -22.52
C ILE A 171 33.20 9.43 -22.41
N VAL A 172 32.88 10.34 -21.50
CA VAL A 172 33.63 11.59 -21.30
C VAL A 172 35.07 11.33 -20.83
N ARG A 173 35.28 10.32 -19.98
CA ARG A 173 36.61 9.95 -19.47
C ARG A 173 37.40 9.03 -20.41
N GLY A 174 36.76 8.46 -21.42
CA GLY A 174 37.39 7.49 -22.32
C GLY A 174 37.63 6.13 -21.66
N ASP A 175 36.68 5.66 -20.84
CA ASP A 175 36.68 4.30 -20.29
C ASP A 175 36.74 3.24 -21.41
N ALA A 176 37.15 2.02 -21.06
CA ALA A 176 37.20 0.90 -21.99
C ALA A 176 35.82 0.64 -22.65
N GLU A 177 35.81 0.50 -23.96
CA GLU A 177 34.60 0.36 -24.79
C GLU A 177 33.67 -0.75 -24.30
N GLU A 178 34.21 -1.92 -23.95
CA GLU A 178 33.46 -3.05 -23.42
C GLU A 178 32.69 -2.71 -22.14
N SER A 179 33.28 -1.88 -21.26
CA SER A 179 32.65 -1.47 -20.00
C SER A 179 31.49 -0.50 -20.22
N VAL A 180 31.61 0.39 -21.22
CA VAL A 180 30.56 1.34 -21.59
C VAL A 180 29.42 0.61 -22.29
N LEU A 181 29.74 -0.29 -23.23
CA LEU A 181 28.76 -1.10 -23.95
C LEU A 181 28.00 -2.05 -23.02
N SER A 182 28.68 -2.67 -22.04
CA SER A 182 28.03 -3.52 -21.04
C SER A 182 27.00 -2.74 -20.21
N ARG A 183 27.35 -1.53 -19.76
CA ARG A 183 26.44 -0.64 -19.00
C ARG A 183 25.27 -0.14 -19.86
N ALA A 184 25.53 0.25 -21.11
CA ALA A 184 24.48 0.66 -22.06
C ALA A 184 23.50 -0.49 -22.35
N THR A 185 24.01 -1.71 -22.55
CA THR A 185 23.18 -2.91 -22.74
C THR A 185 22.32 -3.21 -21.50
N ALA A 186 22.84 -2.97 -20.29
CA ALA A 186 22.07 -3.14 -19.06
C ALA A 186 20.89 -2.17 -18.92
N LEU A 187 20.96 -1.00 -19.57
CA LEU A 187 19.86 -0.03 -19.73
C LEU A 187 18.91 -0.39 -20.89
N GLY A 188 19.20 -1.46 -21.63
CA GLY A 188 18.46 -1.83 -22.84
C GLY A 188 18.72 -0.90 -24.04
N TRP A 189 19.77 -0.09 -23.99
CA TRP A 189 20.18 0.72 -25.14
C TRP A 189 20.76 -0.18 -26.22
N ASP A 190 20.35 0.04 -27.46
CA ASP A 190 20.92 -0.64 -28.61
C ASP A 190 22.30 -0.03 -28.92
N PRO A 191 23.42 -0.75 -28.72
CA PRO A 191 24.75 -0.23 -28.97
C PRO A 191 25.02 0.03 -30.45
N THR A 192 24.19 -0.51 -31.35
CA THR A 192 24.30 -0.31 -32.80
C THR A 192 23.47 0.87 -33.31
N ALA A 193 22.58 1.43 -32.46
CA ALA A 193 21.80 2.60 -32.81
C ALA A 193 22.67 3.86 -32.84
N ALA A 194 22.40 4.76 -33.79
CA ALA A 194 23.06 6.06 -33.84
C ALA A 194 22.67 6.90 -32.62
N ALA A 195 23.67 7.44 -31.90
CA ALA A 195 23.47 8.36 -30.79
C ALA A 195 23.80 9.80 -31.21
N THR A 196 23.03 10.75 -30.68
CA THR A 196 23.31 12.18 -30.81
C THR A 196 23.81 12.71 -29.47
N VAL A 197 24.98 13.36 -29.48
CA VAL A 197 25.56 13.96 -28.28
C VAL A 197 25.44 15.48 -28.38
N LEU A 198 24.87 16.10 -27.34
CA LEU A 198 24.86 17.54 -27.17
C LEU A 198 25.72 17.90 -25.97
N VAL A 199 26.68 18.80 -26.16
CA VAL A 199 27.57 19.30 -25.10
C VAL A 199 27.34 20.79 -24.94
N GLY A 200 27.22 21.25 -23.69
CA GLY A 200 27.04 22.65 -23.36
C GLY A 200 27.52 22.95 -21.94
N ASN A 201 27.66 24.24 -21.64
CA ASN A 201 27.93 24.67 -20.27
C ASN A 201 26.63 24.65 -19.44
N PRO A 202 26.71 24.38 -18.12
CA PRO A 202 25.55 24.52 -17.24
C PRO A 202 25.01 25.97 -17.30
N PRO A 203 23.71 26.19 -17.01
CA PRO A 203 23.16 27.54 -16.95
C PRO A 203 23.95 28.39 -15.95
N SER A 204 24.20 29.65 -16.30
CA SER A 204 24.63 30.64 -15.30
C SER A 204 23.48 30.86 -14.32
N ASP A 205 23.74 30.74 -13.02
CA ASP A 205 22.77 31.05 -11.94
C ASP A 205 22.06 32.40 -12.14
#